data_AF-A0A934DQN7-F1
#
_entry.id   AF-A0A934DQN7-F1
#
_cell.length_a   1.000
_cell.length_b   1.000
_cell.length_c   1.000
_cell.angle_alpha   90.00
_cell.angle_beta   90.00
_cell.angle_gamma   90.00
#
_symmetry.space_group_name_H-M   'P 1'
#
loop_
_entity.id
_entity.type
_entity.pdbx_description
1 polymer ?
#
loop_
_entity_poly.entity_id
_entity_poly.type
_entity_poly.pdbx_seq_one_letter_code
_entity_poly.pdbx_strand_id
1 'polypeptide(L)'
;MDVLALLNEKVFLGQEFLTWLWYVAEEEGSVQLEDGRLVDVLLGERLVLGPMQGQEGTRVTVKGREASMAEARQALRRGKLVEGLRLGLTLDGEEYWLNLEAAELAPKALKLPPTAPGQGGPEGLEGLEGLVLERISLVDGALRGLEGLLLVFLRQRLASEQGGELWARLQAWAAGRRAQD
;
A
#
# COMPACT_ATOMS: atom_id res chain seq x y z
N MET A 1 -0.44 -19.64 -22.74
CA MET A 1 0.49 -18.97 -21.81
C MET A 1 -0.15 -19.05 -20.44
N ASP A 2 0.57 -19.55 -19.44
CA ASP A 2 0.03 -19.74 -18.08
C ASP A 2 -0.11 -18.39 -17.36
N VAL A 3 -1.27 -18.13 -16.75
CA VAL A 3 -1.57 -16.90 -16.02
C VAL A 3 -0.61 -16.73 -14.84
N LEU A 4 -0.22 -17.83 -14.18
CA LEU A 4 0.73 -17.78 -13.07
C LEU A 4 2.12 -17.35 -13.54
N ALA A 5 2.55 -17.79 -14.72
CA ALA A 5 3.83 -17.38 -15.30
C ALA A 5 3.85 -15.87 -15.61
N LEU A 6 2.75 -15.32 -16.14
CA LEU A 6 2.61 -13.89 -16.41
C LEU A 6 2.64 -13.04 -15.13
N LEU A 7 1.95 -13.48 -14.07
CA LEU A 7 1.99 -12.79 -12.77
C LEU A 7 3.41 -12.77 -12.20
N ASN A 8 4.13 -13.89 -12.28
CA ASN A 8 5.50 -13.98 -11.79
C ASN A 8 6.46 -13.06 -12.57
N GLU A 9 6.30 -12.94 -13.90
CA GLU A 9 7.11 -12.02 -14.72
C GLU A 9 6.89 -10.55 -14.33
N LYS A 10 5.71 -10.21 -13.80
CA LYS A 10 5.31 -8.83 -13.47
C LYS A 10 5.34 -8.49 -11.99
N VAL A 11 5.81 -9.41 -11.14
CA VAL A 11 6.00 -9.20 -9.68
C VAL A 11 6.77 -7.92 -9.36
N PHE A 12 7.74 -7.53 -10.21
CA PHE A 12 8.52 -6.32 -10.01
C PHE A 12 7.65 -5.07 -9.87
N LEU A 13 6.52 -5.00 -10.58
CA LEU A 13 5.64 -3.84 -10.55
C LEU A 13 4.95 -3.70 -9.20
N GLY A 14 4.49 -4.82 -8.63
CA GLY A 14 3.97 -4.83 -7.27
C GLY A 14 5.04 -4.46 -6.24
N GLN A 15 6.28 -4.93 -6.45
CA GLN A 15 7.38 -4.59 -5.56
C GLN A 15 7.73 -3.09 -5.60
N GLU A 16 7.79 -2.50 -6.79
CA GLU A 16 8.00 -1.06 -6.97
C GLU A 16 6.84 -0.26 -6.34
N PHE A 17 5.59 -0.67 -6.56
CA PHE A 17 4.41 -0.02 -6.00
C PHE A 17 4.38 -0.06 -4.47
N LEU A 18 4.63 -1.21 -3.85
CA LEU A 18 4.68 -1.33 -2.39
C LEU A 18 5.84 -0.54 -1.78
N THR A 19 6.98 -0.46 -2.48
CA THR A 19 8.11 0.38 -2.07
C THR A 19 7.74 1.87 -2.16
N TRP A 20 7.00 2.27 -3.19
CA TRP A 20 6.48 3.62 -3.33
C TRP A 20 5.47 3.97 -2.22
N LEU A 21 4.56 3.07 -1.85
CA LEU A 21 3.64 3.28 -0.73
C LEU A 21 4.37 3.53 0.59
N TRP A 22 5.47 2.81 0.84
CA TRP A 22 6.30 3.06 2.02
C TRP A 22 6.95 4.46 1.98
N TYR A 23 7.50 4.86 0.83
CA TYR A 23 8.03 6.21 0.65
C TYR A 23 6.99 7.30 0.90
N VAL A 24 5.80 7.16 0.30
CA VAL A 24 4.68 8.09 0.50
C VAL A 24 4.34 8.20 1.99
N ALA A 25 4.22 7.06 2.70
CA ALA A 25 3.87 7.05 4.11
C ALA A 25 4.89 7.79 5.01
N GLU A 26 6.17 7.87 4.61
CA GLU A 26 7.21 8.56 5.38
C GLU A 26 7.42 10.03 4.99
N GLU A 27 7.33 10.36 3.70
CA GLU A 27 7.74 11.67 3.19
C GLU A 27 6.55 12.56 2.79
N GLU A 28 5.50 11.99 2.21
CA GLU A 28 4.36 12.75 1.67
C GLU A 28 3.14 12.71 2.61
N GLY A 29 2.94 11.59 3.31
CA GLY A 29 1.82 11.31 4.20
C GLY A 29 0.48 11.09 3.49
N SER A 30 0.24 11.79 2.37
CA SER A 30 -1.03 11.76 1.65
C SER A 30 -0.84 11.88 0.14
N VAL A 31 -1.78 11.31 -0.63
CA VAL A 31 -1.77 11.33 -2.10
C VAL A 31 -3.13 11.80 -2.60
N GLN A 32 -3.11 12.78 -3.51
CA GLN A 32 -4.32 13.18 -4.21
C GLN A 32 -4.61 12.23 -5.38
N LEU A 33 -5.79 11.63 -5.37
CA LEU A 33 -6.31 10.80 -6.44
C LEU A 33 -6.79 11.64 -7.63
N GLU A 34 -7.00 11.00 -8.77
CA GLU A 34 -7.45 11.68 -9.99
C GLU A 34 -8.85 12.30 -9.87
N ASP A 35 -9.70 11.72 -9.03
CA ASP A 35 -11.03 12.25 -8.72
C ASP A 35 -11.00 13.39 -7.69
N GLY A 36 -9.81 13.81 -7.26
CA GLY A 36 -9.57 14.92 -6.36
C GLY A 36 -9.57 14.54 -4.88
N ARG A 37 -9.95 13.30 -4.51
CA ARG A 37 -9.92 12.84 -3.12
C ARG A 37 -8.50 12.70 -2.61
N LEU A 38 -8.31 12.95 -1.32
CA LEU A 38 -7.03 12.79 -0.64
C LEU A 38 -7.03 11.47 0.13
N VAL A 39 -5.99 10.65 -0.07
CA VAL A 39 -5.79 9.40 0.67
C VAL A 39 -4.56 9.55 1.54
N ASP A 40 -4.73 9.52 2.85
CA ASP A 40 -3.59 9.41 3.77
C ASP A 40 -3.08 7.96 3.77
N VAL A 41 -1.76 7.80 3.73
CA VAL A 41 -1.10 6.50 3.65
C VAL A 41 -0.27 6.28 4.90
N LEU A 42 -0.56 5.20 5.63
CA LEU A 42 0.15 4.84 6.86
C LEU A 42 0.85 3.50 6.70
N LEU A 43 2.07 3.41 7.22
CA LEU A 43 2.78 2.14 7.34
C LEU A 43 2.44 1.47 8.68
N GLY A 44 1.97 0.24 8.61
CA GLY A 44 1.73 -0.58 9.79
C GLY A 44 2.98 -1.27 10.32
N GLU A 45 2.79 -2.15 11.29
CA GLU A 45 3.89 -2.81 11.99
C GLU A 45 4.65 -3.87 11.18
N ARG A 46 4.14 -4.30 10.01
CA ARG A 46 4.74 -5.35 9.18
C ARG A 46 5.27 -4.76 7.88
N LEU A 47 6.55 -5.01 7.60
CA LEU A 47 7.18 -4.74 6.31
C LEU A 47 8.10 -5.91 5.94
N VAL A 48 8.01 -6.39 4.70
CA VAL A 48 8.81 -7.50 4.18
C VAL A 48 9.54 -7.04 2.94
N LEU A 49 10.86 -7.19 2.93
CA LEU A 49 11.71 -6.89 1.78
C LEU A 49 12.38 -8.15 1.24
N GLY A 50 12.40 -8.30 -0.08
CA GLY A 50 12.99 -9.44 -0.76
C GLY A 50 13.75 -9.05 -2.02
N PRO A 51 14.41 -10.02 -2.67
CA PRO A 51 15.08 -9.81 -3.94
C PRO A 51 14.13 -9.29 -5.02
N MET A 52 14.66 -8.51 -5.96
CA MET A 52 13.90 -8.02 -7.10
C MET A 52 13.41 -9.20 -7.97
N GLN A 53 12.23 -9.07 -8.59
CA GLN A 53 11.63 -10.09 -9.46
C GLN A 53 11.38 -11.45 -8.77
N GLY A 54 11.22 -11.47 -7.44
CA GLY A 54 10.95 -12.70 -6.71
C GLY A 54 12.08 -13.74 -6.79
N GLN A 55 13.31 -13.30 -7.11
CA GLN A 55 14.47 -14.18 -7.12
C GLN A 55 14.68 -14.88 -5.77
N GLU A 56 15.28 -16.06 -5.79
CA GLU A 56 15.69 -16.72 -4.56
C GLU A 56 16.71 -15.86 -3.80
N GLY A 57 16.51 -15.71 -2.50
CA GLY A 57 17.42 -14.94 -1.66
C GLY A 57 16.84 -14.64 -0.30
N THR A 58 17.66 -14.00 0.54
CA THR A 58 17.30 -13.69 1.91
C THR A 58 16.22 -12.62 1.96
N ARG A 59 15.11 -12.88 2.66
CA ARG A 59 14.09 -11.88 2.98
C ARG A 59 14.39 -11.21 4.31
N VAL A 60 14.03 -9.94 4.42
CA VAL A 60 14.08 -9.18 5.68
C VAL A 60 12.64 -8.91 6.08
N THR A 61 12.24 -9.40 7.25
CA THR A 61 10.91 -9.11 7.82
C THR A 61 11.09 -8.22 9.02
N VAL A 62 10.49 -7.05 8.93
CA VAL A 62 10.47 -6.04 9.99
C VAL A 62 9.13 -6.07 10.69
N LYS A 63 9.19 -6.15 12.02
CA LYS A 63 8.06 -5.97 12.93
C LYS A 63 8.31 -4.75 13.83
N GLY A 64 7.31 -3.88 13.93
CA GLY A 64 7.37 -2.49 14.41
C GLY A 64 8.38 -2.17 15.51
N ARG A 65 9.35 -1.29 15.16
CA ARG A 65 10.29 -0.54 16.01
C ARG A 65 11.16 0.38 15.12
N GLU A 66 11.64 1.52 15.62
CA GLU A 66 12.51 2.42 14.83
C GLU A 66 13.81 1.72 14.38
N ALA A 67 14.41 0.91 15.26
CA ALA A 67 15.62 0.15 14.94
C ALA A 67 15.40 -0.87 13.81
N SER A 68 14.20 -1.41 13.66
CA SER A 68 13.88 -2.36 12.59
C SER A 68 13.61 -1.65 11.25
N MET A 69 13.18 -0.39 11.26
CA MET A 69 13.08 0.43 10.03
C MET A 69 14.45 0.82 9.46
N ALA A 70 15.46 1.04 10.32
CA ALA A 70 16.83 1.25 9.84
C ALA A 70 17.39 0.03 9.07
N GLU A 71 17.07 -1.18 9.53
CA GLU A 71 17.43 -2.43 8.83
C GLU A 71 16.68 -2.56 7.50
N ALA A 72 15.38 -2.22 7.45
CA ALA A 72 14.62 -2.17 6.19
C ALA A 72 15.25 -1.20 5.19
N ARG A 73 15.65 0.02 5.62
CA ARG A 73 16.32 0.98 4.73
C ARG A 73 17.66 0.46 4.23
N GLN A 74 18.42 -0.26 5.07
CA GLN A 74 19.66 -0.89 4.64
C GLN A 74 19.40 -2.00 3.60
N ALA A 75 18.34 -2.79 3.77
CA ALA A 75 17.92 -3.78 2.79
C ALA A 75 17.52 -3.14 1.45
N LEU A 76 16.79 -2.03 1.49
CA LEU A 76 16.42 -1.25 0.30
C LEU A 76 17.66 -0.73 -0.45
N ARG A 77 18.64 -0.16 0.26
CA ARG A 77 19.93 0.27 -0.33
C ARG A 77 20.72 -0.86 -0.99
N ARG A 78 20.51 -2.11 -0.55
CA ARG A 78 21.13 -3.30 -1.14
C ARG A 78 20.35 -3.84 -2.35
N GLY A 79 19.33 -3.11 -2.81
CA GLY A 79 18.53 -3.47 -3.98
C GLY A 79 17.36 -4.42 -3.68
N LYS A 80 17.01 -4.64 -2.41
CA LYS A 80 15.76 -5.35 -2.07
C LYS A 80 14.57 -4.41 -2.21
N LEU A 81 13.43 -4.93 -2.64
CA LEU A 81 12.19 -4.18 -2.71
C LEU A 81 11.16 -4.76 -1.76
N VAL A 82 10.11 -4.00 -1.48
CA VAL A 82 9.03 -4.45 -0.60
C VAL A 82 8.24 -5.55 -1.30
N GLU A 83 8.18 -6.74 -0.68
CA GLU A 83 7.33 -7.85 -1.12
C GLU A 83 5.97 -7.85 -0.43
N GLY A 84 5.88 -7.30 0.79
CA GLY A 84 4.63 -7.22 1.52
C GLY A 84 4.64 -6.19 2.63
N LEU A 85 3.49 -5.59 2.93
CA LEU A 85 3.34 -4.58 3.98
C LEU A 85 1.95 -4.63 4.63
N ARG A 86 1.85 -4.10 5.86
CA ARG A 86 0.58 -3.68 6.47
C ARG A 86 0.34 -2.22 6.09
N LEU A 87 -0.75 -1.94 5.41
CA LEU A 87 -1.14 -0.62 4.93
C LEU A 87 -2.31 -0.09 5.76
N GLY A 88 -2.20 1.15 6.21
CA GLY A 88 -3.32 1.96 6.65
C GLY A 88 -3.69 2.96 5.56
N LEU A 89 -4.98 3.14 5.31
CA LEU A 89 -5.51 4.15 4.39
C LEU A 89 -6.57 4.96 5.12
N THR A 90 -6.51 6.28 5.02
CA THR A 90 -7.61 7.15 5.46
C THR A 90 -8.13 7.91 4.25
N LEU A 91 -9.42 7.76 3.97
CA LEU A 91 -10.11 8.37 2.83
C LEU A 91 -11.54 8.69 3.24
N ASP A 92 -12.00 9.90 2.93
CA ASP A 92 -13.37 10.36 3.23
C ASP A 92 -13.72 10.26 4.73
N GLY A 93 -12.71 10.39 5.62
CA GLY A 93 -12.87 10.30 7.08
C GLY A 93 -12.88 8.86 7.63
N GLU A 94 -12.79 7.86 6.76
CA GLU A 94 -12.82 6.45 7.11
C GLU A 94 -11.41 5.84 7.11
N GLU A 95 -11.09 5.08 8.16
CA GLU A 95 -9.78 4.42 8.32
C GLU A 95 -9.87 2.91 8.03
N TYR A 96 -9.04 2.47 7.09
CA TYR A 96 -8.94 1.09 6.65
C TYR A 96 -7.56 0.54 6.95
N TRP A 97 -7.48 -0.75 7.31
CA TRP A 97 -6.20 -1.44 7.42
C TRP A 97 -6.21 -2.77 6.70
N LEU A 98 -5.20 -3.02 5.88
CA LEU A 98 -5.10 -4.24 5.06
C LEU A 98 -3.65 -4.69 4.89
N ASN A 99 -3.46 -5.94 4.50
CA ASN A 99 -2.17 -6.47 4.08
C ASN A 99 -2.13 -6.49 2.55
N LEU A 100 -0.99 -6.09 1.98
CA LEU A 100 -0.70 -6.28 0.55
C LEU A 100 0.57 -7.10 0.39
N GLU A 101 0.56 -7.93 -0.65
CA GLU A 101 1.71 -8.69 -1.12
C GLU A 101 1.90 -8.37 -2.61
N ALA A 102 3.14 -8.09 -3.02
CA ALA A 102 3.50 -7.62 -4.37
C ALA A 102 3.08 -8.58 -5.48
N ALA A 103 3.07 -9.89 -5.21
CA ALA A 103 2.76 -10.91 -6.20
C ALA A 103 1.28 -10.94 -6.63
N GLU A 104 0.38 -10.52 -5.75
CA GLU A 104 -1.06 -10.60 -5.98
C GLU A 104 -1.73 -9.22 -6.05
N LEU A 105 -1.17 -8.22 -5.35
CA LEU A 105 -1.80 -6.90 -5.14
C LEU A 105 -3.25 -6.97 -4.64
N ALA A 106 -3.62 -8.09 -4.03
CA ALA A 106 -4.94 -8.33 -3.46
C ALA A 106 -4.96 -7.94 -1.97
N PRO A 107 -5.93 -7.12 -1.52
CA PRO A 107 -6.12 -6.83 -0.10
C PRO A 107 -6.42 -8.09 0.69
N LYS A 108 -5.62 -8.34 1.74
CA LYS A 108 -5.83 -9.42 2.70
C LYS A 108 -6.06 -8.85 4.09
N ALA A 109 -6.85 -9.52 4.92
CA ALA A 109 -7.15 -9.08 6.29
C ALA A 109 -7.58 -7.60 6.37
N LEU A 110 -8.51 -7.21 5.48
CA LEU A 110 -9.11 -5.88 5.46
C LEU A 110 -9.93 -5.68 6.74
N LYS A 111 -9.52 -4.69 7.52
CA LYS A 111 -10.23 -4.16 8.67
C LYS A 111 -10.96 -2.90 8.19
N LEU A 112 -12.28 -2.95 8.28
CA LEU A 112 -13.15 -1.82 8.01
C LEU A 112 -13.23 -0.90 9.24
N PRO A 113 -13.61 0.37 9.04
CA PRO A 113 -14.01 1.24 10.13
C PRO A 113 -15.08 0.62 11.02
N PRO A 114 -15.18 1.03 12.30
CA PRO A 114 -16.25 0.60 13.17
C PRO A 114 -17.61 1.06 12.63
N THR A 115 -18.42 0.14 12.12
CA THR A 115 -19.83 0.39 11.81
C THR A 115 -20.61 0.38 13.12
N ALA A 116 -21.21 1.51 13.51
CA ALA A 116 -22.06 1.54 14.69
C ALA A 116 -23.34 0.75 14.40
N PRO A 117 -23.70 -0.29 15.18
CA PRO A 117 -25.09 -0.70 15.18
C PRO A 117 -25.90 0.51 15.66
N GLY A 118 -26.96 0.88 14.94
CA GLY A 118 -27.94 1.82 15.46
C GLY A 118 -28.32 1.44 16.89
N GLN A 119 -28.67 2.40 17.74
CA GLN A 119 -29.06 2.13 19.13
C GLN A 119 -30.14 1.02 19.14
N GLY A 120 -29.81 -0.19 19.62
CA GLY A 120 -30.71 -1.35 19.60
C GLY A 120 -30.26 -2.55 18.76
N GLY A 121 -29.20 -2.43 17.94
CA GLY A 121 -28.86 -3.47 16.97
C GLY A 121 -29.76 -3.41 15.73
N PRO A 122 -29.53 -4.24 14.70
CA PRO A 122 -30.40 -4.26 13.52
C PRO A 122 -31.81 -4.71 13.92
N GLU A 123 -32.80 -3.82 13.77
CA GLU A 123 -34.21 -4.16 13.95
C GLU A 123 -34.71 -4.92 12.72
N GLY A 124 -34.94 -6.22 12.87
CA GLY A 124 -35.49 -7.06 11.80
C GLY A 124 -34.58 -7.21 10.57
N LEU A 125 -35.17 -7.63 9.45
CA LEU A 125 -34.45 -7.88 8.19
C LEU A 125 -33.92 -6.59 7.56
N GLU A 126 -34.67 -5.49 7.63
CA GLU A 126 -34.27 -4.18 7.07
C GLU A 126 -33.02 -3.63 7.76
N GLY A 127 -32.92 -3.75 9.08
CA GLY A 127 -31.72 -3.35 9.82
C GLY A 127 -30.49 -4.17 9.43
N LEU A 128 -30.67 -5.47 9.15
CA LEU A 128 -29.59 -6.34 8.68
C LEU A 128 -29.14 -5.97 7.26
N GLU A 129 -30.09 -5.68 6.37
CA GLU A 129 -29.80 -5.22 5.00
C GLU A 129 -29.00 -3.91 5.01
N GLY A 130 -29.38 -2.95 5.86
CA GLY A 130 -28.64 -1.69 6.02
C GLY A 130 -27.17 -1.90 6.41
N LEU A 131 -26.91 -2.75 7.41
CA LEU A 131 -25.55 -3.08 7.83
C LEU A 131 -24.73 -3.78 6.74
N VAL A 132 -25.37 -4.64 5.94
CA VAL A 132 -24.70 -5.32 4.81
C VAL A 132 -24.31 -4.30 3.73
N LEU A 133 -25.23 -3.40 3.36
CA LEU A 133 -24.98 -2.36 2.36
C LEU A 133 -23.87 -1.39 2.82
N GLU A 134 -23.87 -0.99 4.10
CA GLU A 134 -22.80 -0.18 4.67
C GLU A 134 -21.44 -0.86 4.54
N ARG A 135 -21.34 -2.14 4.91
CA ARG A 135 -20.09 -2.90 4.78
C ARG A 135 -19.63 -3.02 3.32
N ILE A 136 -20.55 -3.23 2.38
CA ILE A 136 -20.22 -3.25 0.94
C ILE A 136 -19.65 -1.90 0.52
N SER A 137 -20.28 -0.79 0.94
CA SER A 137 -19.80 0.56 0.64
C SER A 137 -18.40 0.81 1.21
N LEU A 138 -18.12 0.37 2.43
CA LEU A 138 -16.79 0.51 3.06
C LEU A 138 -15.73 -0.33 2.34
N VAL A 139 -16.06 -1.55 1.91
CA VAL A 139 -15.15 -2.37 1.10
C VAL A 139 -14.87 -1.69 -0.24
N ASP A 140 -15.89 -1.17 -0.91
CA ASP A 140 -15.74 -0.42 -2.18
C ASP A 140 -14.85 0.82 -1.99
N GLY A 141 -15.03 1.55 -0.89
CA GLY A 141 -14.18 2.69 -0.52
C GLY A 141 -12.70 2.31 -0.40
N ALA A 142 -12.40 1.23 0.33
CA ALA A 142 -11.02 0.73 0.49
C ALA A 142 -10.40 0.32 -0.86
N LEU A 143 -11.17 -0.39 -1.71
CA LEU A 143 -10.70 -0.83 -3.02
C LEU A 143 -10.43 0.34 -3.95
N ARG A 144 -11.35 1.32 -4.03
CA ARG A 144 -11.16 2.54 -4.83
C ARG A 144 -9.95 3.34 -4.39
N GLY A 145 -9.72 3.46 -3.07
CA GLY A 145 -8.54 4.13 -2.54
C GLY A 145 -7.25 3.44 -3.01
N LEU A 146 -7.19 2.11 -2.92
CA LEU A 146 -6.04 1.34 -3.37
C LEU A 146 -5.82 1.41 -4.89
N GLU A 147 -6.88 1.28 -5.68
CA GLU A 147 -6.84 1.39 -7.14
C GLU A 147 -6.38 2.79 -7.59
N GLY A 148 -6.89 3.84 -6.93
CA GLY A 148 -6.49 5.21 -7.19
C GLY A 148 -4.99 5.43 -6.90
N LEU A 149 -4.49 4.93 -5.78
CA LEU A 149 -3.06 4.97 -5.46
C LEU A 149 -2.22 4.26 -6.51
N LEU A 150 -2.66 3.08 -6.97
CA LEU A 150 -1.97 2.34 -8.03
C LEU A 150 -1.95 3.13 -9.35
N LEU A 151 -3.05 3.77 -9.74
CA LEU A 151 -3.12 4.60 -10.93
C LEU A 151 -2.18 5.82 -10.85
N VAL A 152 -2.15 6.51 -9.72
CA VAL A 152 -1.23 7.63 -9.47
C VAL A 152 0.22 7.17 -9.60
N PHE A 153 0.58 6.05 -8.96
CA PHE A 153 1.90 5.45 -9.08
C PHE A 153 2.26 5.12 -10.54
N LEU A 154 1.37 4.42 -11.26
CA LEU A 154 1.62 4.02 -12.65
C LEU A 154 1.84 5.22 -13.56
N ARG A 155 1.08 6.30 -13.37
CA ARG A 155 1.28 7.55 -14.13
C ARG A 155 2.65 8.15 -13.89
N GLN A 156 3.07 8.28 -12.63
CA GLN A 156 4.40 8.79 -12.29
C GLN A 156 5.49 7.88 -12.86
N ARG A 157 5.31 6.55 -12.76
CA ARG A 157 6.28 5.54 -13.18
C ARG A 157 6.48 5.46 -14.69
N LEU A 158 5.41 5.66 -15.46
CA LEU A 158 5.38 5.54 -16.92
C LEU A 158 5.61 6.87 -17.65
N ALA A 159 5.48 8.01 -16.96
CA ALA A 159 5.79 9.32 -17.52
C ALA A 159 7.29 9.43 -17.86
N SER A 160 7.59 9.89 -19.07
CA SER A 160 8.95 9.89 -19.63
C SER A 160 9.95 10.74 -18.83
N GLU A 161 9.50 11.84 -18.21
CA GLU A 161 10.34 12.69 -17.36
C GLU A 161 10.21 12.33 -15.88
N GLN A 162 8.98 12.14 -15.38
CA GLN A 162 8.72 11.94 -13.95
C GLN A 162 9.13 10.55 -13.44
N GLY A 163 9.22 9.53 -14.31
CA GLY A 163 9.60 8.17 -13.90
C GLY A 163 11.05 8.08 -13.43
N GLY A 164 11.97 8.79 -14.10
CA GLY A 164 13.37 8.88 -13.67
C GLY A 164 13.51 9.65 -12.35
N GLU A 165 12.75 10.73 -12.20
CA GLU A 165 12.71 11.55 -10.98
C GLU A 165 12.14 10.78 -9.78
N LEU A 166 11.06 10.02 -9.98
CA LEU A 166 10.48 9.15 -8.96
C LEU A 166 11.53 8.18 -8.41
N TRP A 167 12.28 7.53 -9.31
CA TRP A 167 13.32 6.59 -8.87
C TRP A 167 14.48 7.30 -8.18
N ALA A 168 14.89 8.47 -8.65
CA ALA A 168 15.90 9.28 -7.99
C ALA A 168 15.48 9.67 -6.56
N ARG A 169 14.22 10.10 -6.37
CA ARG A 169 13.65 10.43 -5.06
C ARG A 169 13.62 9.21 -4.14
N LEU A 170 13.16 8.06 -4.62
CA LEU A 170 13.15 6.81 -3.85
C LEU A 170 14.56 6.39 -3.41
N GLN A 171 15.56 6.50 -4.30
CA GLN A 171 16.94 6.18 -3.98
C GLN A 171 17.56 7.18 -2.98
N ALA A 172 17.25 8.48 -3.11
CA ALA A 172 17.69 9.51 -2.18
C ALA A 172 17.11 9.29 -0.78
N TRP A 173 15.80 9.07 -0.69
CA TRP A 173 15.11 8.73 0.56
C TRP A 173 15.66 7.44 1.18
N ALA A 174 15.85 6.39 0.38
CA ALA A 174 16.45 5.14 0.85
C ALA A 174 17.84 5.41 1.45
N ALA A 175 18.66 6.28 0.84
CA ALA A 175 19.96 6.72 1.33
C ALA A 175 19.91 7.57 2.61
N GLY A 176 18.72 7.97 3.08
CA GLY A 176 18.52 8.82 4.25
C GLY A 176 18.73 10.31 3.96
N ARG A 177 18.70 10.71 2.67
CA ARG A 177 18.71 12.12 2.26
C ARG A 177 17.25 12.52 2.01
N ARG A 178 16.75 13.51 2.74
CA ARG A 178 15.44 14.08 2.41
C ARG A 178 15.53 14.80 1.08
N ALA A 179 14.47 14.78 0.29
CA ALA A 179 14.43 15.39 -1.05
C ALA A 179 14.40 16.94 -1.02
N GLN A 180 14.74 17.58 0.11
CA GLN A 180 14.68 19.03 0.32
C GLN A 180 16.00 19.65 0.84
N ASP A 181 17.11 18.90 0.81
CA ASP A 181 18.46 19.46 1.03
C ASP A 181 19.18 19.71 -0.30
#